data_AF-A0A3N4RAK4-F1
#
_entry.id   AF-A0A3N4RAK4-F1
#
_cell.length_a   1.000
_cell.length_b   1.000
_cell.length_c   1.000
_cell.angle_alpha   90.00
_cell.angle_beta   90.00
_cell.angle_gamma   90.00
#
_symmetry.space_group_name_H-M   'P 1'
#
loop_
_entity.id
_entity.type
_entity.pdbx_description
1 polymer ?
#
loop_
_entity_poly.entity_id
_entity_poly.type
_entity_poly.pdbx_seq_one_letter_code
_entity_poly.pdbx_strand_id
1 'polypeptide(L)'
;MGISLHGDLRTWLLQNNLDLPEGDVDYDVACCGFDGFPDEGSFFLGIRAMERLYANRSMPGGFDPPDQPDYPFWRNEWIPFLSDQDGWMGKFIDVRDGRVGRWFVGGVTATGEYESMAQYFDSVAETLTRIAGGSYPVCRFTEGRLVWS
;
A
#
# COMPACT_ATOMS: atom_id res chain seq x y z
N MET A 1 2.63 -16.34 -1.79
CA MET A 1 2.64 -15.47 -3.00
C MET A 1 3.40 -16.06 -4.20
N GLY A 2 4.43 -16.90 -4.01
CA GLY A 2 5.07 -17.61 -5.14
C GLY A 2 5.91 -16.75 -6.09
N ILE A 3 6.15 -15.48 -5.72
CA ILE A 3 6.90 -14.48 -6.50
C ILE A 3 7.98 -13.90 -5.59
N SER A 4 9.15 -13.62 -6.17
CA SER A 4 10.24 -12.93 -5.47
C SER A 4 9.87 -11.47 -5.21
N LEU A 5 9.95 -11.04 -3.96
CA LEU A 5 9.75 -9.63 -3.63
C LEU A 5 10.85 -8.76 -4.24
N HIS A 6 10.47 -7.59 -4.74
CA HIS A 6 11.42 -6.57 -5.18
C HIS A 6 12.35 -6.16 -4.02
N GLY A 7 13.59 -5.78 -4.34
CA GLY A 7 14.63 -5.50 -3.35
C GLY A 7 14.22 -4.43 -2.33
N ASP A 8 13.55 -3.38 -2.78
CA ASP A 8 13.09 -2.29 -1.92
C ASP A 8 12.00 -2.74 -0.95
N LEU A 9 10.99 -3.47 -1.43
CA LEU A 9 9.92 -4.01 -0.58
C LEU A 9 10.49 -4.98 0.47
N ARG A 10 11.42 -5.84 0.05
CA ARG A 10 12.11 -6.74 0.97
C ARG A 10 12.87 -5.96 2.05
N THR A 11 13.59 -4.91 1.66
CA THR A 11 14.35 -4.06 2.60
C THR A 11 13.43 -3.37 3.60
N TRP A 12 12.31 -2.82 3.12
CA TRP A 12 11.28 -2.20 3.95
C TRP A 12 10.71 -3.17 5.01
N LEU A 13 10.30 -4.37 4.58
CA LEU A 13 9.73 -5.40 5.46
C LEU A 13 10.73 -5.95 6.48
N LEU A 14 12.02 -6.01 6.14
CA LEU A 14 13.07 -6.44 7.09
C LEU A 14 13.31 -5.42 8.20
N GLN A 15 13.02 -4.15 7.95
CA GLN A 15 13.18 -3.07 8.94
C GLN A 15 11.89 -2.84 9.74
N ASN A 16 10.73 -3.11 9.14
CA ASN A 16 9.43 -2.76 9.71
C ASN A 16 8.55 -4.00 9.76
N ASN A 17 8.39 -4.57 10.95
CA ASN A 17 7.36 -5.58 11.17
C ASN A 17 6.02 -4.88 11.42
N LEU A 18 5.20 -4.82 10.38
CA LEU A 18 3.89 -4.15 10.39
C LEU A 18 2.73 -5.12 10.65
N ASP A 19 3.03 -6.39 10.96
CA ASP A 19 2.01 -7.35 11.34
C ASP A 19 1.43 -6.99 12.71
N LEU A 20 0.10 -6.86 12.76
CA LEU A 20 -0.61 -6.73 14.03
C LEU A 20 -0.45 -8.00 14.89
N PRO A 21 -0.35 -7.89 16.22
CA PRO A 21 -0.45 -9.04 17.11
C PRO A 21 -1.73 -9.85 16.83
N GLU A 22 -1.70 -11.18 17.03
CA GLU A 22 -2.84 -12.05 16.68
C GLU A 22 -4.17 -11.64 17.34
N GLY A 23 -4.12 -11.08 18.56
CA GLY A 23 -5.30 -10.58 19.27
C GLY A 23 -5.87 -9.26 18.73
N ASP A 24 -5.10 -8.54 17.92
CA ASP A 24 -5.46 -7.23 17.36
C ASP A 24 -5.85 -7.34 15.87
N VAL A 25 -5.72 -8.52 15.27
CA VAL A 25 -6.17 -8.77 13.89
C VAL A 25 -7.69 -8.88 13.87
N ASP A 26 -8.34 -7.95 13.18
CA ASP A 26 -9.74 -8.11 12.80
C ASP A 26 -9.82 -8.99 11.55
N TYR A 27 -10.52 -10.12 11.66
CA TYR A 27 -10.70 -11.09 10.57
C TYR A 27 -11.97 -10.82 9.75
N ASP A 28 -12.84 -9.92 10.20
CA ASP A 28 -14.06 -9.53 9.50
C ASP A 28 -13.80 -8.46 8.42
N VAL A 29 -12.61 -7.85 8.44
CA VAL A 29 -12.15 -6.87 7.45
C VAL A 29 -11.19 -7.49 6.44
N ALA A 30 -11.10 -6.90 5.25
CA ALA A 30 -10.21 -7.41 4.20
C ALA A 30 -8.74 -7.18 4.56
N CYS A 31 -8.44 -6.03 5.16
CA CYS A 31 -7.11 -5.58 5.51
C CYS A 31 -7.15 -4.88 6.88
N CYS A 32 -6.10 -5.06 7.69
CA CYS A 32 -5.93 -4.41 8.98
C CYS A 32 -4.44 -4.03 9.18
N GLY A 33 -4.17 -2.95 9.89
CA GLY A 33 -2.81 -2.48 10.16
C GLY A 33 -2.77 -1.43 11.27
N PHE A 34 -1.63 -0.78 11.44
CA PHE A 34 -1.53 0.37 12.33
C PHE A 34 -2.16 1.59 11.65
N ASP A 35 -3.30 2.02 12.16
CA ASP A 35 -4.08 3.12 11.60
C ASP A 35 -3.36 4.47 11.65
N GLY A 36 -3.76 5.36 10.73
CA GLY A 36 -3.51 6.79 10.80
C GLY A 36 -2.38 7.31 9.93
N PHE A 37 -1.87 6.52 8.98
CA PHE A 37 -0.89 7.01 8.00
C PHE A 37 -0.73 6.08 6.77
N PRO A 38 -0.64 6.60 5.52
CA PRO A 38 -0.42 8.01 5.15
C PRO A 38 -1.65 8.91 5.19
N ASP A 39 -2.84 8.36 5.45
CA ASP A 39 -4.09 9.07 5.63
C ASP A 39 -4.92 8.43 6.77
N GLU A 40 -6.15 8.91 6.98
CA GLU A 40 -7.02 8.42 8.06
C GLU A 40 -7.44 6.96 7.88
N GLY A 41 -7.66 6.51 6.64
CA GLY A 41 -8.31 5.23 6.34
C GLY A 41 -7.40 4.15 5.77
N SER A 42 -6.15 4.49 5.48
CA SER A 42 -5.16 3.58 4.89
C SER A 42 -4.08 3.22 5.90
N PHE A 43 -3.54 2.02 5.73
CA PHE A 43 -2.44 1.52 6.55
C PHE A 43 -1.42 0.78 5.69
N PHE A 44 -0.16 0.87 6.12
CA PHE A 44 0.89 0.02 5.58
C PHE A 44 0.68 -1.42 6.01
N LEU A 45 0.74 -2.33 5.04
CA LEU A 45 0.42 -3.74 5.27
C LEU A 45 1.61 -4.48 5.89
N GLY A 46 1.34 -5.28 6.92
CA GLY A 46 2.23 -6.36 7.34
C GLY A 46 2.24 -7.51 6.32
N ILE A 47 3.27 -8.35 6.35
CA ILE A 47 3.44 -9.43 5.37
C ILE A 47 2.23 -10.37 5.33
N ARG A 48 1.60 -10.67 6.47
CA ARG A 48 0.40 -11.53 6.50
C ARG A 48 -0.80 -10.86 5.84
N ALA A 49 -0.97 -9.55 6.02
CA ALA A 49 -2.03 -8.80 5.35
C ALA A 49 -1.78 -8.68 3.84
N MET A 50 -0.52 -8.45 3.43
CA MET A 50 -0.12 -8.47 2.02
C MET A 50 -0.44 -9.81 1.37
N GLU A 51 -0.13 -10.93 2.04
CA GLU A 51 -0.41 -12.27 1.51
C GLU A 51 -1.90 -12.55 1.33
N ARG A 52 -2.73 -12.16 2.29
CA ARG A 52 -4.19 -12.30 2.22
C ARG A 52 -4.78 -11.47 1.08
N LEU A 53 -4.42 -10.19 1.02
CA LEU A 53 -4.91 -9.29 -0.03
C LEU A 53 -4.44 -9.74 -1.41
N TYR A 54 -3.18 -10.16 -1.52
CA TYR A 54 -2.64 -10.73 -2.74
C TYR A 54 -3.42 -11.97 -3.18
N ALA A 55 -3.69 -12.92 -2.28
CA ALA A 55 -4.43 -14.14 -2.60
C ALA A 55 -5.85 -13.82 -3.12
N ASN A 56 -6.53 -12.86 -2.51
CA ASN A 56 -7.86 -12.41 -2.93
C ASN A 56 -7.88 -11.76 -4.32
N ARG A 57 -6.76 -11.14 -4.73
CA ARG A 57 -6.64 -10.42 -6.01
C ARG A 57 -5.98 -11.24 -7.10
N SER A 58 -5.22 -12.27 -6.73
CA SER A 58 -4.48 -13.10 -7.68
C SER A 58 -5.43 -13.87 -8.59
N MET A 59 -5.13 -13.85 -9.89
CA MET A 59 -5.90 -14.58 -10.90
C MET A 59 -5.13 -15.83 -11.35
N PRO A 60 -5.75 -17.02 -11.36
CA PRO A 60 -5.14 -18.21 -11.93
C PRO A 60 -4.73 -17.96 -13.39
N GLY A 61 -3.46 -18.20 -13.71
CA GLY A 61 -2.90 -18.00 -15.05
C GLY A 61 -2.26 -16.63 -15.31
N GLY A 62 -2.37 -15.67 -14.37
CA GLY A 62 -1.70 -14.37 -14.45
C GLY A 62 -2.02 -13.61 -15.73
N PHE A 63 -3.05 -12.78 -15.72
CA PHE A 63 -3.31 -11.96 -16.90
C PHE A 63 -2.19 -10.92 -17.00
N ASP A 64 -1.43 -10.95 -18.10
CA ASP A 64 -0.57 -9.87 -18.56
C ASP A 64 -1.40 -9.06 -19.57
N PRO A 65 -2.34 -8.20 -19.12
CA PRO A 65 -2.97 -7.29 -20.05
C PRO A 65 -1.85 -6.43 -20.64
N PRO A 66 -1.85 -6.16 -21.96
CA PRO A 66 -1.00 -5.10 -22.48
C PRO A 66 -1.23 -3.84 -21.64
N ASP A 67 -0.20 -3.01 -21.43
CA ASP A 67 -0.25 -1.75 -20.66
C ASP A 67 -1.17 -0.73 -21.35
N GLN A 68 -2.45 -1.07 -21.48
CA GLN A 68 -3.51 -0.29 -22.08
C GLN A 68 -4.31 0.35 -20.95
N PRO A 69 -4.55 1.67 -21.03
CA PRO A 69 -5.26 2.41 -19.99
C PRO A 69 -6.70 1.93 -19.77
N ASP A 70 -7.27 1.21 -20.74
CA ASP A 70 -8.70 0.92 -20.75
C ASP A 70 -9.10 -0.33 -19.93
N TYR A 71 -8.14 -1.18 -19.51
CA TYR A 71 -8.43 -2.41 -18.75
C TYR A 71 -7.27 -2.88 -17.86
N PRO A 72 -6.91 -2.17 -16.77
CA PRO A 72 -5.87 -2.67 -15.89
C PRO A 72 -6.46 -3.71 -14.92
N PHE A 73 -6.62 -4.93 -15.40
CA PHE A 73 -6.83 -6.08 -14.54
C PHE A 73 -5.61 -6.25 -13.61
N TRP A 74 -5.86 -6.75 -12.39
CA TRP A 74 -4.79 -7.03 -11.44
C TRP A 74 -3.77 -8.00 -12.04
N ARG A 75 -2.48 -7.66 -11.89
CA ARG A 75 -1.36 -8.49 -12.30
C ARG A 75 -0.78 -9.22 -11.11
N ASN A 76 -0.37 -10.47 -11.30
CA ASN A 76 0.24 -11.24 -10.22
C ASN A 76 1.60 -10.64 -9.81
N GLU A 77 2.27 -9.86 -10.66
CA GLU A 77 3.51 -9.16 -10.30
C GLU A 77 3.28 -7.92 -9.42
N TRP A 78 2.03 -7.51 -9.20
CA TRP A 78 1.71 -6.37 -8.34
C TRP A 78 1.55 -6.84 -6.91
N ILE A 79 2.46 -6.39 -6.05
CA ILE A 79 2.44 -6.75 -4.63
C ILE A 79 1.89 -5.54 -3.85
N PRO A 80 0.73 -5.66 -3.19
CA PRO A 80 0.16 -4.57 -2.41
C PRO A 80 1.02 -4.34 -1.17
N PHE A 81 1.25 -3.08 -0.80
CA PHE A 81 1.95 -2.74 0.44
C PHE A 81 1.23 -1.68 1.29
N LEU A 82 0.17 -1.09 0.76
CA LEU A 82 -0.71 -0.14 1.43
C LEU A 82 -2.13 -0.41 0.97
N SER A 83 -3.09 -0.41 1.88
CA SER A 83 -4.51 -0.55 1.56
C SER A 83 -5.39 0.21 2.54
N ASP A 84 -6.60 0.51 2.13
CA ASP A 84 -7.72 0.76 3.03
C ASP A 84 -8.23 -0.55 3.67
N GLN A 85 -9.09 -0.41 4.69
CA GLN A 85 -9.68 -1.52 5.45
C GLN A 85 -10.43 -2.54 4.58
N ASP A 86 -11.15 -2.05 3.58
CA ASP A 86 -11.98 -2.87 2.69
C ASP A 86 -11.17 -3.53 1.55
N GLY A 87 -9.89 -3.17 1.41
CA GLY A 87 -9.07 -3.65 0.31
C GLY A 87 -9.46 -3.04 -1.03
N TRP A 88 -10.28 -1.99 -1.07
CA TRP A 88 -10.82 -1.39 -2.30
C TRP A 88 -9.84 -0.43 -2.96
N MET A 89 -8.97 0.20 -2.19
CA MET A 89 -7.94 1.09 -2.71
C MET A 89 -6.60 0.85 -2.06
N GLY A 90 -5.54 1.28 -2.71
CA GLY A 90 -4.21 1.22 -2.12
C GLY A 90 -3.09 1.37 -3.12
N LYS A 91 -1.87 1.04 -2.68
CA LYS A 91 -0.66 1.11 -3.50
C LYS A 91 0.07 -0.23 -3.56
N PHE A 92 0.58 -0.55 -4.75
CA PHE A 92 1.33 -1.75 -5.03
C PHE A 92 2.70 -1.41 -5.59
N ILE A 93 3.65 -2.31 -5.41
CA ILE A 93 4.91 -2.32 -6.15
C ILE A 93 4.81 -3.34 -7.29
N ASP A 94 5.20 -2.93 -8.50
CA ASP A 94 5.39 -3.85 -9.61
C ASP A 94 6.77 -4.50 -9.48
N VAL A 95 6.83 -5.80 -9.22
CA VAL A 95 8.13 -6.46 -8.98
C VAL A 95 9.00 -6.57 -10.23
N ARG A 96 8.45 -6.30 -11.41
CA ARG A 96 9.18 -6.36 -12.69
C ARG A 96 10.17 -5.21 -12.83
N ASP A 97 9.80 -4.02 -12.37
CA ASP A 97 10.59 -2.80 -12.53
C ASP A 97 10.74 -1.95 -11.26
N GLY A 98 10.06 -2.31 -10.17
CA GLY A 98 10.15 -1.63 -8.88
C GLY A 98 9.31 -0.37 -8.75
N ARG A 99 8.52 -0.02 -9.78
CA ARG A 99 7.65 1.16 -9.75
C ARG A 99 6.47 0.95 -8.81
N VAL A 100 5.99 2.05 -8.23
CA VAL A 100 4.81 2.04 -7.37
C VAL A 100 3.61 2.52 -8.18
N GLY A 101 2.54 1.74 -8.14
CA GLY A 101 1.24 2.10 -8.69
C GLY A 101 0.16 2.21 -7.62
N ARG A 102 -1.04 2.58 -8.05
CA ARG A 102 -2.24 2.70 -7.21
C ARG A 102 -3.43 2.05 -7.87
N TRP A 103 -4.24 1.37 -7.07
CA TRP A 103 -5.51 0.81 -7.53
C TRP A 103 -6.68 1.46 -6.80
N PHE A 104 -7.84 1.38 -7.44
CA PHE A 104 -9.15 1.66 -6.86
C PHE A 104 -10.16 0.72 -7.53
N VAL A 105 -10.94 -0.03 -6.76
CA VAL A 105 -11.97 -0.92 -7.31
C VAL A 105 -13.01 -0.10 -8.06
N GLY A 106 -13.23 -0.43 -9.33
CA GLY A 106 -14.12 0.32 -10.22
C GLY A 106 -13.46 1.53 -10.90
N GLY A 107 -12.16 1.77 -10.68
CA GLY A 107 -11.39 2.80 -11.36
C GLY A 107 -10.26 2.21 -12.22
N VAL A 108 -9.64 3.08 -13.03
CA VAL A 108 -8.43 2.76 -13.77
C VAL A 108 -7.25 2.73 -12.80
N THR A 109 -6.57 1.59 -12.74
CA THR A 109 -5.30 1.43 -12.01
C THR A 109 -4.23 2.30 -12.65
N ALA A 110 -3.54 3.09 -11.82
CA ALA A 110 -2.37 3.85 -12.24
C ALA A 110 -1.11 3.00 -12.06
N THR A 111 -0.39 2.76 -13.15
CA THR A 111 0.95 2.16 -13.11
C THR A 111 2.01 3.27 -13.10
N GLY A 112 3.08 3.09 -12.31
CA GLY A 112 4.17 4.06 -12.28
C GLY A 112 3.82 5.44 -11.71
N GLU A 113 2.96 5.51 -10.69
CA GLU A 113 2.71 6.76 -9.95
C GLU A 113 3.99 7.29 -9.27
N TYR A 114 4.88 6.38 -8.86
CA TYR A 114 6.24 6.70 -8.45
C TYR A 114 7.23 5.79 -9.15
N GLU A 115 8.41 6.31 -9.49
CA GLU A 115 9.49 5.58 -10.15
C GLU A 115 10.14 4.52 -9.23
N SER A 116 9.95 4.65 -7.92
CA SER A 116 10.44 3.68 -6.94
C SER A 116 9.70 3.78 -5.61
N MET A 117 9.86 2.74 -4.78
CA MET A 117 9.38 2.77 -3.40
C MET A 117 10.09 3.82 -2.55
N ALA A 118 11.36 4.11 -2.84
CA ALA A 118 12.10 5.19 -2.19
C ALA A 118 11.45 6.56 -2.46
N GLN A 119 11.13 6.87 -3.72
CA GLN A 119 10.45 8.12 -4.07
C GLN A 119 9.07 8.23 -3.42
N TYR A 120 8.34 7.12 -3.32
CA TYR A 120 7.09 7.10 -2.57
C TYR A 120 7.33 7.45 -1.09
N PHE A 121 8.28 6.81 -0.41
CA PHE A 121 8.58 7.11 1.00
C PHE A 121 9.14 8.52 1.22
N ASP A 122 9.86 9.10 0.27
CA ASP A 122 10.26 10.52 0.31
C ASP A 122 9.03 11.44 0.30
N SER A 123 8.04 11.17 -0.54
CA SER A 123 6.79 11.97 -0.58
C SER A 123 5.97 11.85 0.72
N VAL A 124 6.05 10.68 1.35
CA VAL A 124 5.43 10.39 2.65
C VAL A 124 6.15 11.16 3.77
N ALA A 125 7.49 11.19 3.76
CA ALA A 125 8.28 11.99 4.70
C ALA A 125 8.07 13.50 4.51
N GLU A 126 7.92 13.96 3.28
CA GLU A 126 7.53 15.35 2.98
C GLU A 126 6.16 15.70 3.56
N THR A 127 5.19 14.79 3.42
CA THR A 127 3.85 14.97 4.00
C THR A 127 3.91 15.08 5.52
N LEU A 128 4.66 14.21 6.20
CA LEU A 128 4.89 14.30 7.65
C LEU A 128 5.55 15.62 8.06
N THR A 129 6.53 16.09 7.28
CA THR A 129 7.21 17.37 7.51
C THR A 129 6.23 18.54 7.42
N ARG A 130 5.33 18.51 6.43
CA ARG A 130 4.27 19.52 6.27
C ARG A 130 3.26 19.49 7.41
N ILE A 131 2.84 18.31 7.86
CA ILE A 131 1.93 18.14 9.02
C ILE A 131 2.60 18.70 10.28
N ALA A 132 3.86 18.34 10.54
CA ALA A 132 4.62 18.83 11.69
C ALA A 132 4.81 20.36 11.64
N GLY A 133 4.96 20.93 10.45
CA GLY A 133 5.04 22.39 10.23
C GLY A 133 3.68 23.11 10.23
N GLY A 134 2.55 22.42 10.40
CA GLY A 134 1.21 23.01 10.38
C GLY A 134 0.76 23.51 9.00
N SER A 135 1.38 23.05 7.91
CA SER A 135 1.08 23.43 6.52
C SER A 135 0.33 22.34 5.74
N TYR A 136 -0.34 21.44 6.47
CA TYR A 136 -1.18 20.38 5.93
C TYR A 136 -2.64 20.56 6.43
N PRO A 137 -3.63 20.68 5.54
CA PRO A 137 -4.95 21.20 5.90
C PRO A 137 -5.86 20.21 6.65
N VAL A 138 -5.63 18.91 6.49
CA VAL A 138 -6.55 17.85 6.96
C VAL A 138 -5.93 16.93 8.01
N CYS A 139 -4.73 17.25 8.50
CA CYS A 139 -4.05 16.49 9.53
C CYS A 139 -3.16 17.39 10.37
N ARG A 140 -3.12 17.12 11.67
CA ARG A 140 -2.26 17.81 12.62
C ARG A 140 -1.56 16.82 13.53
N PHE A 141 -0.39 17.21 14.01
CA PHE A 141 0.32 16.50 15.06
C PHE A 141 -0.14 16.99 16.43
N THR A 142 -0.58 16.09 17.30
CA THR A 142 -1.03 16.38 18.67
C THR A 142 -0.57 15.26 19.60
N GLU A 143 0.20 15.60 20.64
CA GLU A 143 0.64 14.67 21.69
C GLU A 143 1.30 13.38 21.17
N GLY A 144 2.17 13.50 20.14
CA GLY A 144 2.85 12.33 19.59
C GLY A 144 2.03 11.55 18.56
N ARG A 145 0.83 12.01 18.19
CA ARG A 145 -0.09 11.33 17.28
C ARG A 145 -0.50 12.20 16.11
N LEU A 146 -0.80 11.56 14.99
CA LEU A 146 -1.49 12.19 13.87
C LEU A 146 -2.99 12.21 14.16
N VAL A 147 -3.63 13.35 13.93
CA VAL A 147 -5.07 13.54 14.09
C VAL A 147 -5.62 14.10 12.79
N TRP A 148 -6.45 13.31 12.12
CA TRP A 148 -7.12 13.64 10.87
C TRP A 148 -8.41 14.44 11.15
N SER A 149 -8.82 15.30 10.21
CA SER A 149 -9.91 16.29 10.36
C SER A 149 -11.00 16.12 9.30
#